data_AF-A0A6P6TR69-F1
#
_entry.id   AF-A0A6P6TR69-F1
#
_cell.length_a   1.000
_cell.length_b   1.000
_cell.length_c   1.000
_cell.angle_alpha   90.00
_cell.angle_beta   90.00
_cell.angle_gamma   90.00
#
_symmetry.space_group_name_H-M   'P 1'
#
loop_
_entity.id
_entity.type
_entity.pdbx_description
1 polymer ?
#
loop_
_entity_poly.entity_id
_entity_poly.type
_entity_poly.pdbx_seq_one_letter_code
_entity_poly.pdbx_strand_id
1 'polypeptide(L)' 'MASMSSVSEELTEIEGQVSDIFRALSNGFQKLEKIKDTSRQSRQLEELTQKMRDCKRLIKEFDRELKDLDSKLIQRPARF' A
#
# COMPACT_ATOMS: atom_id res chain seq x y z
N MET A 1 25.60 8.25 6.99
CA MET A 1 24.35 8.44 7.77
C MET A 1 23.09 8.45 6.88
N ALA A 2 23.14 7.94 5.65
CA ALA A 2 22.01 7.98 4.70
C ALA A 2 20.96 6.86 4.89
N SER A 3 21.22 5.85 5.71
CA SER A 3 20.49 4.57 5.65
C SER A 3 19.15 4.51 6.42
N MET A 4 18.88 5.48 7.31
CA MET A 4 17.63 5.48 8.10
C MET A 4 16.63 6.56 7.64
N SER A 5 17.13 7.71 7.19
CA SER A 5 16.28 8.77 6.66
C SER A 5 15.61 8.35 5.35
N SER A 6 16.31 7.58 4.49
CA SER A 6 15.77 7.10 3.23
C SER A 6 14.66 6.05 3.43
N VAL A 7 14.86 5.10 4.34
CA VAL A 7 13.84 4.07 4.65
C VAL A 7 12.59 4.71 5.27
N SER A 8 12.76 5.75 6.09
CA SER A 8 11.62 6.50 6.63
C SER A 8 10.83 7.26 5.55
N GLU A 9 11.50 7.74 4.51
CA GLU A 9 10.87 8.44 3.38
C GLU A 9 10.09 7.47 2.49
N GLU A 10 10.69 6.32 2.16
CA GLU A 10 10.05 5.23 1.40
C GLU A 10 8.81 4.68 2.11
N LEU A 11 8.88 4.45 3.43
CA LEU A 11 7.72 4.04 4.24
C LEU A 11 6.58 5.07 4.20
N THR A 12 6.92 6.36 4.29
CA THR A 12 5.94 7.46 4.24
C THR A 12 5.28 7.54 2.87
N GLU A 13 6.04 7.32 1.80
CA GLU A 13 5.49 7.27 0.44
C GLU A 13 4.52 6.10 0.27
N ILE A 14 4.90 4.91 0.73
CA ILE A 14 4.04 3.72 0.68
C ILE A 14 2.74 3.96 1.47
N GLU A 15 2.80 4.55 2.67
CA GLU A 15 1.60 4.91 3.44
C GLU A 15 0.67 5.87 2.67
N GLY A 16 1.24 6.89 2.02
CA GLY A 16 0.49 7.82 1.17
C GLY A 16 -0.22 7.11 0.02
N GLN A 17 0.50 6.26 -0.72
CA GLN A 17 -0.05 5.49 -1.83
C GLN A 17 -1.16 4.51 -1.37
N VAL A 18 -0.97 3.84 -0.23
CA VAL A 18 -1.99 2.94 0.35
C VAL A 18 -3.25 3.73 0.72
N SER A 19 -3.10 4.90 1.35
CA SER A 19 -4.23 5.78 1.71
C SER A 19 -5.02 6.23 0.48
N ASP A 20 -4.33 6.64 -0.59
CA ASP A 20 -4.97 7.06 -1.84
C ASP A 20 -5.73 5.91 -2.51
N ILE A 21 -5.18 4.69 -2.49
CA ILE A 21 -5.87 3.51 -3.02
C ILE A 21 -7.12 3.20 -2.18
N PHE A 22 -7.06 3.25 -0.85
CA PHE A 22 -8.24 3.05 -0.02
C PHE A 22 -9.33 4.08 -0.30
N ARG A 23 -8.96 5.35 -0.49
CA ARG A 23 -9.90 6.40 -0.87
C ARG A 23 -10.52 6.12 -2.24
N ALA A 24 -9.72 5.70 -3.21
CA ALA A 24 -10.20 5.33 -4.55
C ALA A 24 -11.13 4.11 -4.51
N LEU A 25 -10.81 3.10 -3.70
CA LEU A 25 -11.64 1.91 -3.48
C LEU A 25 -12.98 2.28 -2.85
N SER A 26 -12.97 3.06 -1.77
CA SER A 26 -14.19 3.51 -1.09
C SER A 26 -15.14 4.24 -2.05
N ASN A 27 -14.61 5.22 -2.78
CA ASN A 27 -15.38 5.95 -3.80
C ASN A 27 -15.88 5.02 -4.92
N GLY A 28 -15.07 4.03 -5.30
CA GLY A 28 -15.39 3.07 -6.34
C GLY A 28 -16.52 2.12 -5.96
N PHE A 29 -16.51 1.57 -4.75
CA PHE A 29 -17.59 0.72 -4.25
C PHE A 29 -18.90 1.51 -4.08
N GLN A 30 -18.84 2.75 -3.59
CA GLN A 30 -20.02 3.63 -3.54
C GLN A 30 -20.63 3.90 -4.93
N LYS A 31 -19.80 3.97 -5.97
CA LYS A 31 -20.27 4.10 -7.37
C LYS A 31 -20.83 2.79 -7.88
N LEU A 32 -20.17 1.66 -7.58
CA LEU A 32 -20.57 0.33 -8.00
C LEU A 32 -22.00 0.00 -7.56
N GLU A 33 -22.38 0.34 -6.32
CA GLU A 33 -23.73 0.14 -5.78
C GLU A 33 -24.82 0.88 -6.57
N LYS A 34 -24.45 1.95 -7.28
CA LYS A 34 -25.39 2.78 -8.06
C LYS A 34 -25.52 2.32 -9.51
N ILE A 35 -24.66 1.41 -9.98
CA ILE A 35 -24.69 0.90 -11.35
C ILE A 35 -25.76 -0.18 -11.46
N LYS A 36 -26.74 0.04 -12.34
CA LYS A 36 -27.81 -0.92 -12.64
C LYS A 36 -27.47 -1.88 -13.78
N ASP A 37 -26.60 -1.45 -14.68
CA ASP A 37 -26.19 -2.25 -15.83
C ASP A 37 -25.12 -3.26 -15.41
N THR A 38 -25.46 -4.55 -15.47
CA THR A 38 -24.58 -5.65 -15.02
C THR A 38 -23.25 -5.67 -15.76
N SER A 39 -23.23 -5.34 -17.06
CA SER A 39 -22.00 -5.37 -17.85
C SER A 39 -21.00 -4.30 -17.40
N ARG A 40 -21.49 -3.10 -17.08
CA ARG A 40 -20.72 -2.00 -16.52
C ARG A 40 -20.32 -2.27 -15.08
N GLN A 41 -21.19 -2.89 -14.30
CA GLN A 41 -20.91 -3.29 -12.92
C GLN A 41 -19.73 -4.26 -12.87
N SER A 42 -19.71 -5.28 -13.73
CA SER A 42 -18.61 -6.24 -13.82
C SER A 42 -17.28 -5.57 -14.17
N ARG A 43 -17.25 -4.68 -15.16
CA ARG A 43 -16.03 -3.92 -15.52
C ARG A 43 -15.52 -3.07 -14.37
N GLN A 44 -16.43 -2.39 -13.65
CA GLN A 44 -16.04 -1.59 -12.49
C GLN A 44 -15.49 -2.47 -11.34
N LEU A 45 -16.05 -3.66 -11.15
CA LEU A 45 -15.57 -4.66 -10.19
C LEU A 45 -14.17 -5.16 -10.53
N GLU A 46 -13.87 -5.39 -11.81
CA GLU A 46 -12.54 -5.79 -12.27
C GLU A 46 -11.50 -4.69 -11.97
N GLU A 47 -11.82 -3.44 -12.26
CA GLU A 47 -10.96 -2.29 -11.93
C GLU A 47 -10.70 -2.16 -10.43
N LEU A 48 -11.74 -2.31 -9.60
CA LEU A 48 -11.60 -2.26 -8.14
C LEU A 48 -10.78 -3.44 -7.62
N THR A 49 -10.99 -4.63 -8.18
CA THR A 49 -10.21 -5.83 -7.87
C THR A 49 -8.73 -5.60 -8.18
N GLN A 50 -8.40 -4.97 -9.30
CA GLN A 50 -7.02 -4.65 -9.65
C GLN A 50 -6.40 -3.69 -8.62
N LYS A 51 -7.10 -2.62 -8.24
CA LYS A 51 -6.65 -1.69 -7.20
C LYS A 51 -6.43 -2.37 -5.84
N MET A 52 -7.27 -3.33 -5.46
CA MET A 52 -7.06 -4.11 -4.23
C MET A 52 -5.79 -4.97 -4.31
N ARG A 53 -5.46 -5.53 -5.48
CA ARG A 53 -4.21 -6.28 -5.68
C ARG A 53 -2.99 -5.37 -5.55
N ASP A 54 -3.08 -4.15 -6.09
CA ASP A 54 -2.01 -3.16 -6.00
C ASP A 54 -1.81 -2.70 -4.53
N CYS A 55 -2.91 -2.42 -3.80
CA CYS A 55 -2.85 -2.13 -2.36
C CYS A 55 -2.19 -3.27 -1.57
N LYS A 56 -2.57 -4.53 -1.85
CA LYS A 56 -1.95 -5.69 -1.20
C LYS A 56 -0.46 -5.83 -1.52
N ARG A 57 0.00 -5.39 -2.70
CA ARG A 57 1.43 -5.38 -3.06
C ARG A 57 2.17 -4.33 -2.22
N LEU A 58 1.64 -3.12 -2.13
CA LEU A 58 2.24 -2.03 -1.34
C LEU A 58 2.31 -2.37 0.14
N ILE A 59 1.27 -2.98 0.73
CA ILE A 59 1.31 -3.42 2.13
C ILE A 59 2.44 -4.45 2.36
N LYS A 60 2.67 -5.36 1.40
CA LYS A 60 3.78 -6.32 1.50
C LYS A 60 5.15 -5.65 1.34
N GLU A 61 5.23 -4.56 0.60
CA GLU A 61 6.44 -3.76 0.43
C GLU A 61 6.75 -3.00 1.73
N PHE A 62 5.74 -2.37 2.32
CA PHE A 62 5.82 -1.77 3.64
C PHE A 62 6.33 -2.76 4.71
N ASP A 63 5.73 -3.97 4.76
CA ASP A 63 6.16 -5.03 5.68
C ASP A 63 7.61 -5.48 5.44
N ARG A 64 8.11 -5.41 4.20
CA ARG A 64 9.51 -5.75 3.88
C ARG A 64 10.45 -4.66 4.34
N GLU A 65 10.15 -3.40 4.02
CA GLU A 65 10.95 -2.25 4.44
C GLU A 65 11.06 -2.16 5.98
N LEU A 66 9.97 -2.45 6.70
CA LEU A 66 10.00 -2.53 8.16
C LEU A 66 10.93 -3.64 8.68
N LYS A 67 10.93 -4.82 8.05
CA LYS A 67 11.83 -5.93 8.45
C LYS A 67 13.29 -5.64 8.14
N ASP A 68 13.55 -4.95 7.03
CA ASP A 68 14.90 -4.53 6.66
C ASP A 68 15.42 -3.47 7.63
N LEU A 69 14.55 -2.54 8.06
CA LEU A 69 14.88 -1.58 9.12
C LEU A 69 15.22 -2.28 10.45
N ASP A 70 14.39 -3.23 10.87
CA ASP A 70 14.58 -3.98 12.12
C ASP A 70 15.88 -4.81 12.09
N SER A 71 16.16 -5.46 10.95
CA SER A 71 17.41 -6.22 10.75
C SER A 71 18.66 -5.33 10.83
N LYS A 72 18.60 -4.11 10.26
CA LYS A 72 19.68 -3.12 10.34
C LYS A 72 19.89 -2.60 11.76
N LEU A 73 18.82 -2.50 12.57
CA LEU A 73 18.90 -2.10 13.98
C LEU A 73 19.52 -3.21 14.84
N ILE A 74 19.12 -4.47 14.62
CA ILE A 74 19.62 -5.63 15.38
C ILE A 74 21.10 -5.93 15.08
N GLN A 75 21.58 -5.64 13.87
CA GLN A 75 23.00 -5.85 13.50
C GLN A 75 23.99 -4.81 14.05
N ARG A 76 23.56 -3.76 14.77
CA ARG A 76 24.51 -2.87 15.44
C ARG A 76 25.10 -3.59 16.66
N PRO A 77 26.41 -3.94 16.68
CA PRO A 77 27.02 -4.39 17.93
C PRO A 77 26.92 -3.24 18.93
N ALA A 78 26.48 -3.55 20.14
CA ALA A 78 26.60 -2.65 21.28
C ALA A 78 28.09 -2.28 21.39
N ARG A 79 28.46 -1.09 20.91
CA ARG A 79 29.79 -0.55 21.09
C ARG A 79 29.94 -0.28 22.59
N PHE A 80 30.59 -1.21 23.28
CA PHE A 80 31.24 -0.97 24.56
C PHE A 80 32.66 -0.47 24.30
#